data_AF-A0A9C7Z3L6-F1
#
_entry.id   AF-A0A9C7Z3L6-F1
#
_cell.length_a   1.000
_cell.length_b   1.000
_cell.length_c   1.000
_cell.angle_alpha   90.00
_cell.angle_beta   90.00
_cell.angle_gamma   90.00
#
_symmetry.space_group_name_H-M   'P 1'
#
loop_
_entity.id
_entity.type
_entity.pdbx_description
1 polymer ?
#
loop_
_entity_poly.entity_id
_entity_poly.type
_entity_poly.pdbx_seq_one_letter_code
_entity_poly.pdbx_strand_id
1 'polypeptide(L)'
;MNVVSGAQIKALDRAAVEAGIPAGDLMENAGRGVAEAVMRSSRGKRVVVVAGKGGNGGDALVAARMMGEAGLQVRAFTLSEIDELTK
;
A
#
# COMPACT_ATOMS: atom_id res chain seq x y z
N MET A 1 0.29 -18.25 -12.31
CA MET A 1 0.16 -17.43 -11.10
C MET A 1 -0.07 -18.38 -9.94
N ASN A 2 0.82 -18.43 -8.96
CA ASN A 2 0.62 -19.27 -7.77
C ASN A 2 -0.17 -18.45 -6.74
N VAL A 3 -1.34 -18.93 -6.34
CA VAL A 3 -2.12 -18.30 -5.28
C VAL A 3 -1.60 -18.82 -3.94
N VAL A 4 -1.24 -17.90 -3.05
CA VAL A 4 -0.74 -18.22 -1.70
C VAL A 4 -1.77 -17.83 -0.65
N SER A 5 -1.76 -18.53 0.48
CA SER A 5 -2.59 -18.19 1.63
C SER A 5 -2.06 -16.96 2.36
N GLY A 6 -2.91 -16.36 3.21
CA GLY A 6 -2.50 -15.25 4.08
C GLY A 6 -1.34 -15.61 5.03
N ALA A 7 -1.24 -16.88 5.46
CA ALA A 7 -0.12 -17.33 6.28
C ALA A 7 1.18 -17.42 5.48
N GLN A 8 1.09 -17.87 4.22
CA GLN A 8 2.24 -17.99 3.32
C GLN A 8 2.78 -16.62 2.92
N ILE A 9 1.92 -15.65 2.55
CA ILE A 9 2.41 -14.31 2.19
C ILE A 9 3.10 -13.62 3.37
N LYS A 10 2.54 -13.74 4.58
CA LYS A 10 3.20 -13.22 5.80
C LYS A 10 4.56 -13.89 6.07
N ALA A 11 4.71 -15.17 5.74
CA ALA A 11 5.99 -15.86 5.88
C ALA A 11 7.01 -15.39 4.84
N LEU A 12 6.55 -15.13 3.61
CA LEU A 12 7.39 -14.57 2.54
C LEU A 12 7.86 -13.15 2.87
N ASP A 13 6.98 -12.29 3.37
CA ASP A 13 7.34 -10.93 3.78
C ASP A 13 8.38 -10.94 4.90
N ARG A 14 8.21 -11.83 5.90
CA ARG A 14 9.22 -12.01 6.95
C ARG A 14 10.56 -12.48 6.40
N ALA A 15 10.55 -13.49 5.52
CA ALA A 15 11.76 -14.00 4.90
C ALA A 15 12.47 -12.93 4.05
N ALA A 16 11.73 -12.05 3.38
CA ALA A 16 12.28 -10.93 2.63
C ALA A 16 12.99 -9.93 3.56
N VAL A 17 12.38 -9.61 4.71
CA VAL A 17 12.99 -8.75 5.73
C VAL A 17 14.23 -9.38 6.34
N GLU A 18 14.19 -10.68 6.67
CA GLU A 18 15.34 -11.43 7.17
C GLU A 18 16.49 -11.50 6.15
N ALA A 19 16.16 -11.50 4.84
CA ALA A 19 17.12 -11.42 3.75
C ALA A 19 17.69 -10.00 3.51
N GLY A 20 17.29 -9.02 4.33
CA GLY A 20 17.82 -7.65 4.30
C GLY A 20 17.00 -6.65 3.49
N ILE A 21 15.80 -7.01 3.01
CA ILE A 21 14.90 -6.07 2.34
C ILE A 21 14.16 -5.26 3.42
N PRO A 22 14.30 -3.93 3.48
CA PRO A 22 13.55 -3.12 4.45
C PRO A 22 12.05 -3.34 4.31
N ALA A 23 11.34 -3.47 5.43
CA ALA A 23 9.88 -3.62 5.42
C ALA A 23 9.16 -2.45 4.71
N GLY A 24 9.73 -1.25 4.80
CA GLY A 24 9.26 -0.07 4.07
C GLY A 24 9.33 -0.25 2.54
N ASP A 25 10.35 -0.94 2.02
CA ASP A 25 10.49 -1.18 0.58
C ASP A 25 9.43 -2.17 0.07
N LEU A 26 9.05 -3.15 0.91
CA LEU A 26 7.94 -4.06 0.60
C LEU A 26 6.61 -3.30 0.52
N MET A 27 6.35 -2.41 1.47
CA MET A 27 5.18 -1.53 1.50
C MET A 27 5.15 -0.56 0.30
N GLU A 28 6.30 0.05 -0.02
CA GLU A 28 6.47 0.89 -1.21
C GLU A 28 6.14 0.12 -2.50
N ASN A 29 6.55 -1.14 -2.59
CA ASN A 29 6.25 -2.00 -3.73
C ASN A 29 4.75 -2.36 -3.82
N ALA A 30 4.13 -2.72 -2.70
CA ALA A 30 2.70 -3.03 -2.64
C ALA A 30 1.84 -1.80 -3.00
N GLY A 31 2.10 -0.65 -2.38
CA GLY A 31 1.41 0.60 -2.65
C GLY A 31 1.58 1.07 -4.11
N ARG A 32 2.76 0.90 -4.71
CA ARG A 32 2.96 1.16 -6.15
C ARG A 32 2.05 0.32 -7.03
N GLY A 33 1.95 -0.98 -6.77
CA GLY A 33 1.06 -1.86 -7.53
C GLY A 33 -0.41 -1.39 -7.48
N VAL A 34 -0.87 -0.93 -6.31
CA VAL A 34 -2.21 -0.35 -6.14
C VAL A 34 -2.36 0.94 -6.93
N ALA A 35 -1.42 1.88 -6.78
CA ALA A 35 -1.46 3.17 -7.47
C ALA A 35 -1.52 2.99 -8.98
N GLU A 36 -0.66 2.13 -9.54
CA GLU A 36 -0.64 1.86 -10.98
C GLU A 36 -1.95 1.23 -11.48
N ALA A 37 -2.53 0.29 -10.72
CA ALA A 37 -3.80 -0.32 -11.08
C ALA A 37 -4.94 0.72 -11.10
N VAL A 38 -4.97 1.64 -10.14
CA VAL A 38 -5.95 2.73 -10.09
C VAL A 38 -5.73 3.74 -11.23
N MET A 39 -4.48 4.12 -11.50
CA MET A 39 -4.16 5.05 -12.60
C MET A 39 -4.47 4.49 -13.98
N ARG A 40 -4.31 3.17 -14.20
CA ARG A 40 -4.70 2.51 -15.45
C ARG A 40 -6.21 2.43 -15.65
N SER A 41 -6.97 2.26 -14.57
CA SER A 41 -8.43 2.04 -14.64
C SER A 41 -9.23 3.34 -14.57
N SER A 42 -8.72 4.38 -13.92
CA SER A 42 -9.40 5.66 -13.78
C SER A 42 -9.03 6.63 -14.91
N ARG A 43 -10.01 7.05 -15.72
CA ARG A 43 -9.90 8.27 -16.55
C ARG A 43 -10.12 9.55 -15.72
N GLY A 44 -10.02 9.46 -14.39
CA GLY A 44 -10.71 10.34 -13.44
C GLY A 44 -9.79 11.04 -12.45
N LYS A 45 -9.93 12.37 -12.38
CA LYS A 45 -9.06 13.31 -11.65
C LYS A 45 -9.11 13.21 -10.12
N ARG A 46 -9.99 12.40 -9.51
CA ARG A 46 -10.25 12.39 -8.05
C ARG A 46 -10.28 10.98 -7.49
N VAL A 47 -9.53 10.73 -6.42
CA VAL A 47 -9.45 9.44 -5.72
C VAL A 47 -9.68 9.65 -4.23
N VAL A 48 -10.47 8.77 -3.62
CA VAL A 48 -10.61 8.67 -2.17
C VAL A 48 -9.90 7.41 -1.70
N VAL A 49 -8.97 7.57 -0.76
CA VAL A 49 -8.25 6.47 -0.11
C VAL A 49 -8.73 6.36 1.32
N VAL A 50 -9.06 5.13 1.75
CA VAL A 50 -9.44 4.82 3.12
C VAL A 50 -8.42 3.83 3.68
N ALA A 51 -7.56 4.31 4.56
CA ALA A 51 -6.51 3.53 5.20
C ALA A 51 -7.00 3.00 6.55
N GLY A 52 -7.12 1.68 6.68
CA GLY A 52 -7.32 1.01 7.96
C GLY A 52 -6.02 0.91 8.75
N LYS A 53 -6.02 0.16 9.86
CA LYS A 53 -4.82 -0.10 10.65
C LYS A 53 -3.87 -1.13 10.00
N GLY A 54 -2.60 -1.12 10.43
CA GLY A 54 -1.56 -2.09 10.05
C GLY A 54 -1.05 -1.93 8.62
N GLY A 55 -0.28 -2.92 8.14
CA GLY A 55 0.44 -2.88 6.86
C GLY A 55 -0.38 -2.41 5.64
N ASN A 56 -1.60 -2.92 5.46
CA ASN A 56 -2.47 -2.50 4.35
C ASN A 56 -2.84 -1.01 4.41
N GLY A 57 -2.93 -0.43 5.61
CA GLY A 57 -3.11 1.00 5.80
C GLY A 57 -1.92 1.79 5.30
N GLY A 58 -0.71 1.32 5.62
CA GLY A 58 0.53 1.83 5.07
C GLY A 58 0.59 1.76 3.54
N ASP A 59 0.27 0.59 2.96
CA ASP A 59 0.21 0.41 1.50
C ASP A 59 -0.75 1.40 0.83
N ALA A 60 -1.91 1.62 1.45
CA ALA A 60 -2.92 2.56 0.96
C ALA A 60 -2.41 4.01 0.98
N LEU A 61 -1.66 4.41 2.02
CA LEU A 61 -1.06 5.73 2.10
C LEU A 61 0.10 5.92 1.11
N VAL A 62 0.92 4.90 0.88
CA VAL A 62 1.92 4.89 -0.20
C VAL A 62 1.22 5.10 -1.55
N ALA A 63 0.15 4.34 -1.81
CA ALA A 63 -0.61 4.47 -3.04
C ALA A 63 -1.21 5.88 -3.18
N ALA A 64 -1.75 6.44 -2.09
CA ALA A 64 -2.28 7.80 -2.06
C ALA A 64 -1.21 8.84 -2.43
N ARG A 65 -0.01 8.72 -1.85
CA ARG A 65 1.13 9.59 -2.15
C ARG A 65 1.49 9.53 -3.63
N MET A 66 1.71 8.32 -4.17
CA MET A 66 2.11 8.14 -5.57
C MET A 66 1.06 8.64 -6.57
N MET A 67 -0.22 8.41 -6.30
CA MET A 67 -1.29 8.95 -7.15
C MET A 67 -1.34 10.49 -7.10
N GLY A 68 -1.09 11.09 -5.92
CA GLY A 68 -0.98 12.54 -5.77
C GLY A 68 0.20 13.12 -6.54
N GLU A 69 1.37 12.48 -6.46
CA GLU A 69 2.57 12.83 -7.24
C GLU A 69 2.34 12.71 -8.75
N ALA A 70 1.51 11.77 -9.19
CA ALA A 70 1.07 11.62 -10.58
C ALA A 70 -0.01 12.63 -11.02
N GLY A 71 -0.40 13.58 -10.17
CA GLY A 71 -1.31 14.68 -10.49
C GLY A 71 -2.80 14.38 -10.31
N LEU A 72 -3.15 13.25 -9.66
CA LEU A 72 -4.53 12.99 -9.28
C LEU A 72 -4.88 13.78 -8.01
N GLN A 73 -6.12 14.25 -7.90
CA GLN A 73 -6.63 14.86 -6.68
C GLN A 73 -7.01 13.76 -5.68
N VAL A 74 -6.09 13.46 -4.77
CA VAL A 74 -6.29 12.39 -3.78
C VAL A 74 -6.73 12.98 -2.44
N ARG A 75 -7.72 12.35 -1.80
CA ARG A 75 -8.04 12.55 -0.38
C ARG A 75 -7.88 11.23 0.35
N ALA A 76 -6.98 11.20 1.33
CA ALA A 76 -6.77 10.05 2.19
C ALA A 76 -7.42 10.27 3.55
N PHE A 77 -8.07 9.23 4.08
CA PHE A 77 -8.64 9.18 5.41
C PHE A 77 -8.03 8.00 6.15
N THR A 78 -7.54 8.22 7.37
CA THR A 78 -7.11 7.14 8.26
C THR A 78 -8.26 6.79 9.19
N LEU A 79 -8.50 5.49 9.38
CA LEU A 79 -9.51 4.96 10.31
C LEU A 79 -8.93 4.62 11.70
N SER A 80 -7.65 4.90 11.88
CA SER A 80 -6.89 4.70 13.12
C SER A 80 -5.91 5.85 13.30
N GLU A 81 -5.32 5.92 14.49
CA GLU A 81 -4.19 6.79 14.76
C GLU A 81 -3.00 6.43 13.87
N ILE A 82 -2.17 7.43 13.54
CA ILE A 82 -1.03 7.27 12.62
C ILE A 82 -0.05 6.20 13.13
N ASP A 83 0.17 6.15 14.44
CA ASP A 83 1.07 5.21 15.11
C ASP A 83 0.60 3.74 15.01
N GLU A 84 -0.62 3.51 14.53
CA GLU A 84 -1.19 2.18 14.31
C GLU A 84 -1.14 1.71 12.85
N LEU A 85 -0.61 2.55 11.93
CA LEU A 85 -0.55 2.27 10.50
C LEU A 85 0.68 1.44 10.09
N THR A 86 1.66 1.30 10.97
CA THR A 86 2.93 0.59 10.71
C THR A 86 3.17 -0.60 11.65
N LYS A 87 2.14 -1.06 12.36
CA LYS A 87 2.21 -2.24 13.24
C LYS A 87 1.93 -3.54 12.50
#